data_AF-R7TSJ6-F1
#
_entry.id   AF-R7TSJ6-F1
#
_cell.length_a   1.000
_cell.length_b   1.000
_cell.length_c   1.000
_cell.angle_alpha   90.00
_cell.angle_beta   90.00
_cell.angle_gamma   90.00
#
_symmetry.space_group_name_H-M   'P 1'
#
loop_
_entity.id
_entity.type
_entity.pdbx_description
1 polymer ?
#
loop_
_entity_poly.entity_id
_entity_poly.type
_entity_poly.pdbx_seq_one_letter_code
_entity_poly.pdbx_strand_id
1 'polypeptide(L)'
;MTSNAVYTFIGCLIGTLIYGVFQSALDGALKPSIPKVTNPWLSSSFASCALPLASVLIGVVCAFEVFRPSPSSLSWLPYVSGAVIGCLHLPLAISIGELLGGSSSFLVMWAQVLVGPLSGLSPFIQKFKWGFKRWWQIFYVGGIIAGGYLSASSANHLGQGSSVSQCEAVLGGALVCLGSRIAAGCTSGHGFSGTSLLHPTSLTLVVAMFSGAFAALTLL
;
A
#
# COMPACT_ATOMS: atom_id res chain seq x y z
N MET A 1 3.69 12.57 16.96
CA MET A 1 4.03 11.20 16.49
C MET A 1 4.18 10.32 17.71
N THR A 2 3.54 9.16 17.75
CA THR A 2 3.78 8.20 18.85
C THR A 2 5.21 7.65 18.74
N SER A 3 5.86 7.36 19.87
CA SER A 3 7.22 6.77 19.90
C SER A 3 7.30 5.49 19.02
N ASN A 4 6.20 4.73 18.96
CA ASN A 4 6.07 3.48 18.21
C ASN A 4 6.16 3.62 16.68
N ALA A 5 5.89 4.81 16.10
CA ALA A 5 5.91 5.00 14.65
C ALA A 5 7.31 4.76 14.04
N VAL A 6 8.37 5.15 14.76
CA VAL A 6 9.75 4.92 14.33
C VAL A 6 10.08 3.43 14.33
N TYR A 7 9.60 2.69 15.33
CA TYR A 7 9.79 1.24 15.41
C TYR A 7 9.10 0.49 14.28
N THR A 8 7.87 0.89 13.91
CA THR A 8 7.20 0.34 12.73
C THR A 8 7.98 0.62 11.45
N PHE A 9 8.50 1.84 11.29
CA PHE A 9 9.31 2.20 10.12
C PHE A 9 10.60 1.38 10.02
N ILE A 10 11.28 1.15 11.15
CA ILE A 10 12.45 0.27 11.22
C ILE A 10 12.05 -1.16 10.85
N GLY A 11 10.92 -1.65 11.35
CA GLY A 11 10.35 -2.93 10.95
C GLY A 11 10.18 -3.03 9.43
N CYS A 12 9.54 -2.04 8.81
CA CYS A 12 9.34 -1.97 7.36
C CYS A 12 10.66 -2.06 6.56
N LEU A 13 11.70 -1.35 7.02
CA LEU A 13 13.04 -1.42 6.47
C LEU A 13 13.63 -2.83 6.58
N ILE A 14 13.54 -3.46 7.75
CA ILE A 14 14.04 -4.83 7.96
C ILE A 14 13.30 -5.82 7.04
N GLY A 15 11.97 -5.77 6.98
CA GLY A 15 11.17 -6.66 6.14
C GLY A 15 11.50 -6.55 4.65
N THR A 16 11.70 -5.32 4.16
CA THR A 16 12.10 -5.11 2.74
C THR A 16 13.53 -5.54 2.45
N LEU A 17 14.46 -5.40 3.40
CA LEU A 17 15.83 -5.91 3.27
C LEU A 17 15.85 -7.43 3.21
N ILE A 18 15.12 -8.11 4.11
CA ILE A 18 14.98 -9.57 4.12
C ILE A 18 14.48 -10.05 2.75
N TYR A 19 13.41 -9.43 2.23
CA TYR A 19 12.93 -9.75 0.90
C TYR A 19 14.02 -9.60 -0.17
N GLY A 20 14.71 -8.46 -0.20
CA GLY A 20 15.69 -8.18 -1.25
C GLY A 20 16.92 -9.11 -1.22
N VAL A 21 17.32 -9.57 -0.04
CA VAL A 21 18.42 -10.56 0.13
C VAL A 21 17.96 -11.96 -0.28
N PHE A 22 16.78 -12.39 0.17
CA PHE A 22 16.29 -13.74 -0.06
C PHE A 22 15.45 -13.91 -1.31
N GLN A 23 15.28 -12.87 -2.13
CA GLN A 23 14.39 -12.91 -3.28
C GLN A 23 14.64 -14.10 -4.20
N SER A 24 15.89 -14.44 -4.53
CA SER A 24 16.18 -15.56 -5.42
C SER A 24 15.64 -16.89 -4.88
N ALA A 25 15.62 -17.07 -3.56
CA ALA A 25 15.04 -18.23 -2.91
C ALA A 25 13.51 -18.14 -2.85
N LEU A 26 12.96 -16.96 -2.52
CA LEU A 26 11.50 -16.75 -2.49
C LEU A 26 10.86 -16.90 -3.87
N ASP A 27 11.42 -16.31 -4.92
CA ASP A 27 10.91 -16.42 -6.30
C ASP A 27 10.98 -17.87 -6.81
N GLY A 28 11.97 -18.64 -6.34
CA GLY A 28 12.08 -20.08 -6.60
C GLY A 28 11.00 -20.90 -5.88
N ALA A 29 10.72 -20.58 -4.61
CA ALA A 29 9.77 -21.31 -3.77
C ALA A 29 8.30 -20.92 -4.04
N LEU A 30 8.03 -19.64 -4.27
CA LEU A 30 6.70 -19.04 -4.44
C LEU A 30 6.34 -18.86 -5.92
N LYS A 31 7.07 -19.53 -6.83
CA LYS A 31 7.00 -19.42 -8.28
C LYS A 31 5.59 -19.03 -8.73
N PRO A 32 5.33 -17.75 -9.04
CA PRO A 32 3.98 -17.29 -9.27
C PRO A 32 3.50 -17.92 -10.58
N SER A 33 2.65 -18.93 -10.47
CA SER A 33 1.84 -19.36 -11.61
C SER A 33 0.86 -18.23 -11.84
N ILE A 34 1.22 -17.29 -12.72
CA ILE A 34 0.31 -16.24 -13.16
C ILE A 34 -0.66 -16.97 -14.10
N PRO A 35 -1.89 -17.29 -13.69
CA PRO A 35 -2.85 -17.78 -14.66
C PRO A 35 -2.97 -16.72 -15.74
N LYS A 36 -2.79 -17.11 -17.01
CA LYS A 36 -3.17 -16.23 -18.11
C LYS A 36 -4.68 -16.02 -17.98
N VAL A 37 -5.08 -14.86 -17.47
CA VAL A 37 -6.49 -14.51 -17.34
C VAL A 37 -7.02 -14.20 -18.74
N THR A 38 -7.37 -15.24 -19.49
CA THR A 38 -8.13 -15.15 -20.74
C THR A 38 -9.60 -15.02 -20.39
N ASN A 39 -10.01 -13.86 -19.87
CA ASN A 39 -11.43 -13.58 -19.63
C ASN A 39 -12.01 -12.78 -20.81
N PRO A 40 -13.11 -13.24 -21.44
CA PRO A 40 -13.79 -12.50 -22.52
C PRO A 40 -14.26 -11.09 -22.10
N TRP A 41 -14.56 -10.92 -20.80
CA TRP A 41 -14.98 -9.65 -20.18
C TRP A 41 -13.89 -8.57 -20.16
N LEU A 42 -12.63 -8.94 -20.36
CA LEU A 42 -11.53 -7.98 -20.46
C LEU A 42 -11.45 -7.33 -21.85
N SER A 43 -12.18 -7.87 -22.84
CA SER A 43 -12.36 -7.28 -24.18
C SER A 43 -13.50 -6.25 -24.22
N SER A 44 -14.29 -6.11 -23.15
CA SER A 44 -15.37 -5.14 -23.05
C SER A 44 -14.83 -3.72 -22.88
N SER A 45 -15.60 -2.71 -23.27
CA SER A 45 -15.23 -1.31 -23.02
C SER A 45 -15.06 -1.09 -21.50
N PHE A 46 -13.93 -0.50 -21.10
CA PHE A 46 -13.58 -0.24 -19.70
C PHE A 46 -14.73 0.41 -18.91
N ALA A 47 -15.44 1.36 -19.54
CA ALA A 47 -16.58 2.05 -18.93
C ALA A 47 -17.74 1.11 -18.58
N SER A 48 -18.00 0.09 -19.40
CA SER A 48 -19.09 -0.87 -19.19
C SER A 48 -18.88 -1.76 -17.97
N CYS A 49 -17.62 -1.99 -17.57
CA CYS A 49 -17.30 -2.78 -16.38
C CYS A 49 -17.03 -1.89 -15.15
N ALA A 50 -16.45 -0.70 -15.35
CA ALA A 50 -16.11 0.22 -14.26
C ALA A 50 -17.35 0.87 -13.61
N LEU A 51 -18.33 1.32 -14.41
CA LEU A 51 -19.55 1.94 -13.90
C LEU A 51 -20.40 1.03 -13.00
N PRO A 52 -20.69 -0.24 -13.36
CA PRO A 52 -21.43 -1.12 -12.47
C PRO A 52 -20.62 -1.50 -11.22
N LEU A 53 -19.30 -1.67 -11.32
CA LEU A 53 -18.47 -1.92 -10.14
C LEU A 53 -18.51 -0.72 -9.19
N ALA A 54 -18.40 0.50 -9.72
CA ALA A 54 -18.50 1.72 -8.93
C ALA A 54 -19.89 1.88 -8.28
N SER A 55 -20.97 1.61 -9.01
CA SER A 55 -22.33 1.71 -8.47
C SER A 55 -22.58 0.69 -7.36
N VAL A 56 -22.07 -0.54 -7.50
CA VAL A 56 -22.14 -1.57 -6.46
C VAL A 56 -21.36 -1.13 -5.22
N LEU A 57 -20.12 -0.65 -5.38
CA LEU A 57 -19.30 -0.20 -4.25
C LEU A 57 -19.92 0.99 -3.52
N ILE A 58 -20.45 1.98 -4.26
CA ILE A 58 -21.17 3.12 -3.68
C ILE A 58 -22.44 2.63 -2.96
N GLY A 59 -23.20 1.74 -3.57
CA GLY A 59 -24.40 1.16 -2.97
C GLY A 59 -24.10 0.43 -1.66
N VAL A 60 -23.02 -0.35 -1.62
CA VAL A 60 -22.55 -1.02 -0.40
C VAL A 60 -22.18 0.00 0.68
N VAL A 61 -21.40 1.04 0.34
CA VAL A 61 -21.01 2.10 1.30
C VAL A 61 -22.25 2.83 1.83
N CYS A 62 -23.19 3.21 0.96
CA CYS A 62 -24.43 3.86 1.37
C CYS A 62 -25.28 2.95 2.27
N ALA A 63 -25.37 1.66 1.95
CA ALA A 63 -26.08 0.69 2.80
C ALA A 63 -25.41 0.60 4.18
N PHE A 64 -24.08 0.48 4.24
CA PHE A 64 -23.35 0.46 5.52
C PHE A 64 -23.57 1.73 6.34
N GLU A 65 -23.57 2.92 5.72
CA GLU A 65 -23.89 4.17 6.43
C GLU A 65 -25.33 4.20 6.96
N VAL A 66 -26.30 3.62 6.24
CA VAL A 66 -27.69 3.51 6.73
C VAL A 66 -27.80 2.55 7.91
N PHE A 67 -27.10 1.41 7.88
CA PHE A 67 -27.16 0.40 8.95
C PHE A 67 -26.29 0.75 10.17
N ARG A 68 -25.16 1.43 9.96
CA ARG A 68 -24.14 1.81 10.95
C ARG A 68 -23.64 3.22 10.63
N PRO A 69 -24.42 4.28 10.98
CA PRO A 69 -24.03 5.64 10.68
C PRO A 69 -22.69 5.99 11.34
N SER A 70 -21.79 6.58 10.56
CA SER A 70 -20.52 7.08 11.10
C SER A 70 -20.78 8.23 12.10
N PRO A 71 -20.01 8.33 13.20
CA PRO A 71 -20.18 9.41 14.16
C PRO A 71 -19.85 10.77 13.50
N SER A 72 -20.87 11.63 13.41
CA SER A 72 -20.89 12.84 12.59
C SER A 72 -20.02 14.01 13.09
N SER A 73 -19.41 13.90 14.27
CA SER A 73 -18.73 15.03 14.91
C SER A 73 -17.23 15.14 14.62
N LEU A 74 -16.58 14.14 14.01
CA LEU A 74 -15.11 14.16 13.89
C LEU A 74 -14.50 13.51 12.64
N SER A 75 -15.26 12.80 11.82
CA SER A 75 -14.72 12.06 10.65
C SER A 75 -15.45 12.42 9.37
N TRP A 76 -14.69 12.53 8.27
CA TRP A 76 -15.24 12.74 6.94
C TRP A 76 -16.06 11.52 6.52
N LEU A 77 -17.22 11.76 5.91
CA LEU A 77 -18.02 10.66 5.38
C LEU A 77 -17.20 9.88 4.34
N PRO A 78 -17.27 8.54 4.35
CA PRO A 78 -16.36 7.69 3.57
C PRO A 78 -16.47 7.94 2.06
N TYR A 79 -17.65 8.25 1.56
CA TYR A 79 -17.85 8.60 0.15
C TYR A 79 -17.18 9.94 -0.23
N VAL A 80 -17.16 10.92 0.67
CA VAL A 80 -16.47 12.21 0.46
C VAL A 80 -14.96 11.98 0.43
N SER A 81 -14.43 11.24 1.41
CA SER A 81 -13.02 10.88 1.49
C SER A 81 -12.58 10.12 0.22
N GLY A 82 -13.37 9.14 -0.22
CA GLY A 82 -13.10 8.39 -1.44
C GLY A 82 -13.08 9.27 -2.70
N ALA A 83 -14.06 10.17 -2.83
CA ALA A 83 -14.11 11.12 -3.95
C ALA A 83 -12.88 12.03 -3.97
N VAL A 84 -12.49 12.59 -2.82
CA VAL A 84 -11.29 13.45 -2.73
C VAL A 84 -10.02 12.70 -3.07
N ILE A 85 -9.83 11.49 -2.54
CA ILE A 85 -8.66 10.66 -2.85
C ILE A 85 -8.60 10.34 -4.35
N GLY A 86 -9.74 9.97 -4.97
CA GLY A 86 -9.82 9.70 -6.40
C GLY A 86 -9.51 10.92 -7.26
N CYS A 87 -10.10 12.08 -6.93
CA CYS A 87 -9.84 13.34 -7.61
C CYS A 87 -8.39 13.81 -7.47
N LEU A 88 -7.72 13.55 -6.35
CA LEU A 88 -6.30 13.87 -6.17
C LEU A 88 -5.39 12.88 -6.91
N HIS A 89 -5.79 11.60 -6.94
CA HIS A 89 -5.00 10.53 -7.55
C HIS A 89 -4.93 10.63 -9.07
N LEU A 90 -6.04 10.99 -9.73
CA LEU A 90 -6.14 11.04 -11.20
C LEU A 90 -5.12 11.99 -11.84
N PRO A 91 -5.04 13.29 -11.46
CA PRO A 91 -4.03 14.21 -12.00
C PRO A 91 -2.62 13.72 -11.71
N LEU A 92 -2.40 13.21 -10.50
CA LEU A 92 -1.09 12.73 -10.06
C LEU A 92 -0.61 11.56 -10.94
N ALA A 93 -1.48 10.57 -11.17
CA ALA A 93 -1.18 9.43 -12.02
C ALA A 93 -0.89 9.84 -13.47
N ILE A 94 -1.65 10.80 -14.02
CA ILE A 94 -1.44 11.32 -15.37
C ILE A 94 -0.12 12.09 -15.48
N SER A 95 0.21 12.94 -14.49
CA SER A 95 1.43 13.76 -14.49
C SER A 95 2.71 12.94 -14.33
N ILE A 96 2.69 11.89 -13.51
CA ILE A 96 3.86 11.04 -13.25
C ILE A 96 3.98 9.93 -14.32
N GLY A 97 2.85 9.49 -14.87
CA GLY A 97 2.79 8.36 -15.79
C GLY A 97 3.07 7.01 -15.11
N GLU A 98 2.96 6.94 -13.78
CA GLU A 98 3.08 5.70 -13.01
C GLU A 98 1.99 5.58 -11.94
N LEU A 99 1.61 4.33 -11.67
CA LEU A 99 0.65 3.95 -10.64
C LEU A 99 1.28 4.11 -9.24
N LEU A 100 0.49 4.50 -8.24
CA LEU A 100 1.00 4.79 -6.90
C LEU A 100 1.35 3.50 -6.16
N GLY A 101 2.59 3.40 -5.69
CA GLY A 101 3.05 2.27 -4.87
C GLY A 101 4.06 2.75 -3.83
N GLY A 102 3.71 2.58 -2.56
CA GLY A 102 4.56 2.99 -1.44
C GLY A 102 5.66 1.98 -1.10
N SER A 103 5.43 0.67 -1.28
CA SER A 103 6.36 -0.37 -0.82
C SER A 103 7.71 -0.38 -1.55
N SER A 104 7.78 0.18 -2.77
CA SER A 104 9.02 0.28 -3.54
C SER A 104 9.95 1.39 -3.04
N SER A 105 9.46 2.41 -2.34
CA SER A 105 10.30 3.49 -1.80
C SER A 105 11.33 2.98 -0.79
N PHE A 106 10.97 1.96 0.00
CA PHE A 106 11.87 1.31 0.95
C PHE A 106 13.04 0.59 0.25
N LEU A 107 12.81 -0.01 -0.93
CA LEU A 107 13.88 -0.60 -1.73
C LEU A 107 14.81 0.47 -2.31
N VAL A 108 14.27 1.63 -2.71
CA VAL A 108 15.07 2.75 -3.19
C VAL A 108 15.95 3.31 -2.06
N MET A 109 15.40 3.43 -0.84
CA MET A 109 16.16 3.81 0.35
C MET A 109 17.31 2.83 0.62
N TRP A 110 17.04 1.53 0.64
CA TRP A 110 18.10 0.52 0.78
C TRP A 110 19.10 0.55 -0.37
N ALA A 111 18.65 0.81 -1.59
CA ALA A 111 19.52 0.89 -2.75
C ALA A 111 20.54 2.01 -2.62
N GLN A 112 20.20 3.15 -1.98
CA GLN A 112 21.15 4.22 -1.67
C GLN A 112 22.15 3.80 -0.59
N VAL A 113 21.67 3.17 0.50
CA VAL A 113 22.52 2.72 1.61
C VAL A 113 23.50 1.63 1.17
N LEU A 114 23.09 0.76 0.25
CA LEU A 114 23.90 -0.35 -0.28
C LEU A 114 24.80 0.08 -1.46
N VAL A 115 24.85 1.37 -1.83
CA VAL A 115 25.87 1.89 -2.75
C VAL A 115 27.21 1.98 -2.01
N GLY A 116 27.96 0.88 -1.96
CA GLY A 116 29.29 0.86 -1.32
C GLY A 116 29.81 -0.55 -1.04
N PRO A 117 30.51 -0.79 0.10
CA PRO A 117 31.17 -2.07 0.41
C PRO A 117 30.17 -3.24 0.53
N LEU A 118 28.89 -2.94 0.76
CA LEU A 118 27.79 -3.90 0.88
C LEU A 118 27.03 -4.14 -0.42
N SER A 119 27.56 -3.65 -1.55
CA SER A 119 27.00 -3.84 -2.88
C SER A 119 26.77 -5.34 -3.21
N GLY A 120 27.58 -6.25 -2.68
CA GLY A 120 27.41 -7.69 -2.86
C GLY A 120 26.19 -8.33 -2.18
N LEU A 121 25.52 -7.65 -1.23
CA LEU A 121 24.46 -8.27 -0.40
C LEU A 121 23.22 -8.68 -1.20
N SER A 122 22.81 -7.89 -2.20
CA SER A 122 21.75 -8.31 -3.11
C SER A 122 21.83 -7.61 -4.47
N PRO A 123 21.95 -8.36 -5.57
CA PRO A 123 21.91 -7.77 -6.91
C PRO A 123 20.52 -7.21 -7.27
N PHE A 124 19.46 -7.65 -6.57
CA PHE A 124 18.11 -7.13 -6.79
C PHE A 124 17.94 -5.69 -6.31
N ILE A 125 18.33 -5.38 -5.06
CA ILE A 125 18.14 -4.02 -4.52
C ILE A 125 18.95 -3.01 -5.34
N GLN A 126 20.12 -3.41 -5.87
CA GLN A 126 20.91 -2.55 -6.75
C GLN A 126 20.16 -2.06 -7.99
N LYS A 127 19.16 -2.81 -8.47
CA LYS A 127 18.35 -2.37 -9.61
C LYS A 127 17.61 -1.07 -9.32
N PHE A 128 17.41 -0.71 -8.05
CA PHE A 128 16.66 0.47 -7.60
C PHE A 128 17.55 1.70 -7.30
N LYS A 129 18.85 1.66 -7.60
CA LYS A 129 19.80 2.74 -7.25
C LYS A 129 19.50 4.10 -7.91
N TRP A 130 19.10 4.12 -9.17
CA TRP A 130 18.96 5.38 -9.93
C TRP A 130 17.69 5.41 -10.76
N GLY A 131 17.13 6.61 -10.96
CA GLY A 131 15.99 6.83 -11.85
C GLY A 131 14.96 7.77 -11.26
N PHE A 132 14.62 8.82 -12.01
CA PHE A 132 13.63 9.84 -11.61
C PHE A 132 12.28 9.21 -11.21
N LYS A 133 11.82 8.22 -11.98
CA LYS A 133 10.60 7.43 -11.70
C LYS A 133 10.60 6.76 -10.31
N ARG A 134 11.77 6.34 -9.83
CA ARG A 134 11.93 5.65 -8.54
C ARG A 134 12.04 6.64 -7.38
N TRP A 135 12.74 7.74 -7.58
CA TRP A 135 12.89 8.80 -6.58
C TRP A 135 11.59 9.55 -6.31
N TRP A 136 10.72 9.67 -7.32
CA TRP A 136 9.38 10.23 -7.12
C TRP A 136 8.61 9.53 -6.00
N GLN A 137 8.75 8.20 -5.86
CA GLN A 137 8.08 7.43 -4.80
C GLN A 137 8.53 7.85 -3.39
N ILE A 138 9.78 8.28 -3.22
CA ILE A 138 10.27 8.81 -1.95
C ILE A 138 9.61 10.15 -1.64
N PHE A 139 9.54 11.06 -2.63
CA PHE A 139 8.85 12.34 -2.45
C PHE A 139 7.35 12.16 -2.18
N TYR A 140 6.71 11.22 -2.85
CA TYR A 140 5.31 10.85 -2.60
C TYR A 140 5.10 10.34 -1.16
N VAL A 141 5.92 9.40 -0.70
CA VAL A 141 5.83 8.89 0.69
C VAL A 141 6.17 9.98 1.70
N GLY A 142 7.17 10.83 1.42
CA GLY A 142 7.48 12.00 2.23
C GLY A 142 6.30 12.97 2.34
N GLY A 143 5.58 13.20 1.23
CA GLY A 143 4.35 13.98 1.19
C GLY A 143 3.22 13.37 2.03
N ILE A 144 3.06 12.04 2.00
CA ILE A 144 2.10 11.34 2.88
C ILE A 144 2.45 11.54 4.36
N ILE A 145 3.72 11.38 4.72
CA ILE A 145 4.19 11.56 6.11
C ILE A 145 3.96 13.01 6.56
N ALA A 146 4.33 13.99 5.73
CA ALA A 146 4.15 15.41 6.03
C ALA A 146 2.67 15.78 6.12
N GLY A 147 1.83 15.30 5.20
CA GLY A 147 0.38 15.51 5.22
C GLY A 147 -0.28 14.89 6.45
N GLY A 148 0.11 13.66 6.81
CA GLY A 148 -0.35 13.00 8.03
C GLY A 148 0.06 13.75 9.30
N TYR A 149 1.30 14.26 9.34
CA TYR A 149 1.77 15.10 10.45
C TYR A 149 0.98 16.41 10.57
N LEU A 150 0.81 17.14 9.46
CA LEU A 150 0.05 18.39 9.43
C LEU A 150 -1.41 18.18 9.83
N SER A 151 -2.04 17.12 9.32
CA SER A 151 -3.42 16.77 9.66
C SER A 151 -3.57 16.37 11.14
N ALA A 152 -2.65 15.59 11.68
CA ALA A 152 -2.67 15.23 13.09
C ALA A 152 -2.39 16.43 14.00
N SER A 153 -1.54 17.36 13.55
CA SER A 153 -1.25 18.60 14.27
C SER A 153 -2.43 19.55 14.30
N SER A 154 -3.13 19.74 13.17
CA SER A 154 -4.32 20.61 13.12
C SER A 154 -5.49 20.03 13.90
N ALA A 155 -5.61 18.70 13.95
CA ALA A 155 -6.61 18.00 14.76
C ALA A 155 -6.24 17.89 16.26
N ASN A 156 -5.08 18.39 16.70
CA ASN A 156 -4.58 18.25 18.08
C ASN A 156 -4.54 16.79 18.60
N HIS A 157 -4.40 15.80 17.71
CA HIS A 157 -4.36 14.36 18.06
C HIS A 157 -2.94 13.78 18.01
N LEU A 158 -1.91 14.64 18.06
CA LEU A 158 -0.52 14.19 18.04
C LEU A 158 -0.21 13.34 19.27
N GLY A 159 0.11 12.07 19.05
CA GLY A 159 0.52 11.16 20.12
C GLY A 159 -0.63 10.43 20.83
N GLN A 160 -1.89 10.65 20.41
CA GLN A 160 -3.01 9.81 20.83
C GLN A 160 -2.99 8.50 20.02
N GLY A 161 -2.64 7.41 20.69
CA GLY A 161 -2.66 6.07 20.12
C GLY A 161 -2.40 5.05 21.23
N SER A 162 -2.99 3.87 21.10
CA SER A 162 -2.74 2.76 22.02
C SER A 162 -1.25 2.42 22.05
N SER A 163 -0.70 2.29 23.25
CA SER A 163 0.69 1.90 23.48
C SER A 163 0.87 0.41 23.17
N VAL A 164 1.13 0.08 21.92
CA VAL A 164 1.65 -1.24 21.51
C VAL A 164 3.10 -1.41 21.94
N SER A 165 3.53 -2.64 22.16
CA SER A 165 4.93 -2.95 22.48
C SER A 165 5.83 -2.56 21.29
N GLN A 166 7.03 -2.07 21.60
CA GLN A 166 8.01 -1.72 20.57
C GLN A 166 8.35 -2.92 19.69
N CYS A 167 8.41 -4.11 20.27
CA CYS A 167 8.66 -5.35 19.54
C CYS A 167 7.53 -5.68 18.55
N GLU A 168 6.27 -5.52 18.97
CA GLU A 168 5.10 -5.72 18.11
C GLU A 168 5.07 -4.73 16.95
N ALA A 169 5.44 -3.46 17.21
CA ALA A 169 5.53 -2.45 16.18
C ALA A 169 6.59 -2.80 15.11
N VAL A 170 7.78 -3.26 15.53
CA VAL A 170 8.84 -3.72 14.61
C VAL A 170 8.40 -4.96 13.83
N LEU A 171 7.87 -5.98 14.52
CA LEU A 171 7.46 -7.23 13.89
C LEU A 171 6.31 -7.01 12.90
N GLY A 172 5.31 -6.22 13.28
CA GLY A 172 4.20 -5.85 12.41
C GLY A 172 4.68 -5.10 11.16
N GLY A 173 5.57 -4.12 11.32
CA GLY A 173 6.17 -3.40 10.19
C GLY A 173 6.95 -4.32 9.25
N ALA A 174 7.76 -5.22 9.81
CA ALA A 174 8.54 -6.18 9.03
C ALA A 174 7.65 -7.15 8.24
N LEU A 175 6.61 -7.70 8.88
CA LEU A 175 5.66 -8.60 8.25
C LEU A 175 4.87 -7.92 7.13
N VAL A 176 4.36 -6.71 7.35
CA VAL A 176 3.60 -5.95 6.35
C VAL A 176 4.46 -5.64 5.12
N CYS A 177 5.69 -5.16 5.32
CA CYS A 177 6.55 -4.83 4.20
C CYS A 177 7.07 -6.07 3.46
N LEU A 178 7.47 -7.12 4.17
CA LEU A 178 7.84 -8.40 3.58
C LEU A 178 6.68 -8.96 2.75
N GLY A 179 5.48 -9.02 3.32
CA GLY A 179 4.26 -9.46 2.66
C GLY A 179 3.92 -8.62 1.43
N SER A 180 4.02 -7.29 1.52
CA SER A 180 3.79 -6.40 0.38
C SER A 180 4.78 -6.60 -0.76
N ARG A 181 5.99 -7.09 -0.48
CA ARG A 181 6.98 -7.41 -1.51
C ARG A 181 6.74 -8.77 -2.13
N ILE A 182 6.37 -9.76 -1.33
CA ILE A 182 5.94 -11.09 -1.81
C ILE A 182 4.71 -10.97 -2.72
N ALA A 183 3.75 -10.13 -2.32
CA ALA A 183 2.56 -9.82 -3.10
C ALA A 183 2.83 -8.95 -4.35
N ALA A 184 4.08 -8.53 -4.58
CA ALA A 184 4.48 -7.59 -5.63
C ALA A 184 3.76 -6.22 -5.58
N GLY A 185 3.16 -5.86 -4.44
CA GLY A 185 2.46 -4.60 -4.26
C GLY A 185 1.91 -4.43 -2.84
N CYS A 186 1.65 -3.19 -2.46
CA CYS A 186 0.97 -2.82 -1.23
C CYS A 186 -0.51 -2.48 -1.49
N THR A 187 -1.28 -2.19 -0.44
CA THR A 187 -2.69 -1.82 -0.56
C THR A 187 -2.90 -0.59 -1.44
N SER A 188 -1.97 0.36 -1.52
CA SER A 188 -2.11 1.49 -2.44
C SER A 188 -1.89 1.09 -3.90
N GLY A 189 -0.92 0.22 -4.17
CA GLY A 189 -0.65 -0.31 -5.51
C GLY A 189 -1.75 -1.21 -6.03
N HIS A 190 -2.14 -2.23 -5.26
CA HIS A 190 -3.21 -3.15 -5.68
C HIS A 190 -4.61 -2.61 -5.44
N GLY A 191 -4.80 -1.84 -4.37
CA GLY A 191 -6.12 -1.36 -3.94
C GLY A 191 -6.58 -0.08 -4.62
N PHE A 192 -5.72 0.92 -4.85
CA PHE A 192 -6.12 2.12 -5.60
C PHE A 192 -5.82 1.97 -7.09
N SER A 193 -4.54 1.76 -7.41
CA SER A 193 -4.10 1.76 -8.80
C SER A 193 -4.46 0.49 -9.58
N GLY A 194 -4.49 -0.67 -8.92
CA GLY A 194 -4.85 -1.93 -9.59
C GLY A 194 -6.36 -2.12 -9.76
N THR A 195 -7.17 -1.61 -8.83
CA THR A 195 -8.64 -1.62 -8.97
C THR A 195 -9.11 -0.60 -10.00
N SER A 196 -8.44 0.55 -10.13
CA SER A 196 -8.77 1.52 -11.17
C SER A 196 -8.51 0.99 -12.58
N LEU A 197 -7.60 0.03 -12.75
CA LEU A 197 -7.37 -0.66 -14.02
C LEU A 197 -8.24 -1.92 -14.20
N LEU A 198 -9.15 -2.21 -13.27
CA LEU A 198 -10.00 -3.41 -13.28
C LEU A 198 -9.21 -4.74 -13.38
N HIS A 199 -7.97 -4.77 -12.87
CA HIS A 199 -7.17 -6.00 -12.87
C HIS A 199 -7.75 -7.01 -11.85
N PRO A 200 -8.20 -8.20 -12.28
CA PRO A 200 -8.87 -9.15 -11.40
C PRO A 200 -7.92 -9.73 -10.35
N THR A 201 -6.64 -9.91 -10.70
CA THR A 201 -5.60 -10.32 -9.75
C THR A 201 -5.49 -9.33 -8.60
N SER A 202 -5.56 -8.04 -8.91
CA SER A 202 -5.47 -6.98 -7.92
C SER A 202 -6.65 -6.99 -6.95
N LEU A 203 -7.87 -7.22 -7.45
CA LEU A 203 -9.06 -7.34 -6.61
C LEU A 203 -8.95 -8.54 -5.65
N THR A 204 -8.52 -9.70 -6.14
CA THR A 204 -8.33 -10.89 -5.28
C THR A 204 -7.29 -10.63 -4.19
N LEU A 205 -6.16 -10.01 -4.54
CA LEU A 205 -5.10 -9.65 -3.59
C LEU A 205 -5.61 -8.68 -2.52
N VAL A 206 -6.39 -7.67 -2.88
CA VAL A 206 -6.97 -6.71 -1.93
C VAL A 206 -7.90 -7.41 -0.95
N VAL A 207 -8.79 -8.28 -1.43
CA VAL A 207 -9.68 -9.07 -0.57
C VAL A 207 -8.87 -9.94 0.39
N ALA A 208 -7.81 -10.61 -0.08
CA ALA A 208 -6.94 -11.42 0.76
C ALA A 208 -6.19 -10.60 1.82
N MET A 209 -5.68 -9.42 1.47
CA MET A 209 -4.99 -8.52 2.41
C MET A 209 -5.90 -8.07 3.56
N PHE A 210 -7.11 -7.62 3.24
CA PHE A 210 -8.07 -7.20 4.27
C PHE A 210 -8.58 -8.40 5.09
N SER A 211 -8.86 -9.53 4.45
CA SER A 211 -9.27 -10.75 5.16
C SER A 211 -8.21 -11.24 6.14
N GLY A 212 -6.93 -11.20 5.72
CA GLY A 212 -5.80 -11.53 6.59
C GLY A 212 -5.68 -10.56 7.78
N ALA A 213 -5.93 -9.28 7.57
CA ALA A 213 -5.93 -8.28 8.65
C ALA A 213 -7.06 -8.54 9.66
N PHE A 214 -8.27 -8.87 9.19
CA PHE A 214 -9.38 -9.24 10.08
C PHE A 214 -9.09 -10.54 10.85
N ALA A 215 -8.52 -11.54 10.18
CA ALA A 215 -8.12 -12.78 10.83
C ALA A 215 -7.05 -12.54 11.91
N ALA A 216 -6.06 -11.70 11.62
CA ALA A 216 -5.04 -11.31 12.61
C ALA A 216 -5.65 -10.60 13.82
N LEU A 217 -6.64 -9.72 13.60
CA LEU A 217 -7.36 -9.06 14.69
C LEU A 217 -8.10 -10.04 15.59
N THR A 218 -8.69 -11.11 15.04
CA THR A 218 -9.40 -12.13 15.84
C THR A 218 -8.48 -13.04 16.67
N LEU A 219 -7.18 -13.05 16.38
CA LEU A 219 -6.20 -13.87 17.10
C LEU A 219 -5.55 -13.15 18.28
N LEU A 220 -5.81 -11.85 18.45
CA LEU A 220 -5.32 -10.98 19.52
C LEU A 220 -6.43 -10.67 20.52
#